data_AF-E1JS58-F1
#
_entry.id   AF-E1JS58-F1
#
_cell.length_a   1.000
_cell.length_b   1.000
_cell.length_c   1.000
_cell.angle_alpha   90.00
_cell.angle_beta   90.00
_cell.angle_gamma   90.00
#
_symmetry.space_group_name_H-M   'P 1'
#
loop_
_entity.id
_entity.type
_entity.pdbx_description
1 polymer ?
#
loop_
_entity_poly.entity_id
_entity_poly.type
_entity_poly.pdbx_seq_one_letter_code
_entity_poly.pdbx_strand_id
1 'polypeptide(L)'
;MPLYDFRCRVCGRTFEAMAPMDGSDGVCACGGTAERLVSVGKAYRADADWIDSVTDVVDKASPSPHVRAFLADPSRANYRRFLRGEKIRPMEAGEFRRPAARNDAVRREVRERFIARNGL
;
A
#
# COMPACT_ATOMS: atom_id res chain seq x y z
N MET A 1 -8.63 21.87 7.19
CA MET A 1 -8.42 22.22 5.77
C MET A 1 -6.93 22.28 5.52
N PRO A 2 -6.40 21.53 4.53
CA PRO A 2 -4.97 21.57 4.19
C PRO A 2 -4.55 22.93 3.62
N LEU A 3 -3.27 23.25 3.80
CA LEU A 3 -2.60 24.40 3.22
C LEU A 3 -2.02 24.02 1.85
N TYR A 4 -2.17 24.89 0.86
CA TYR A 4 -1.63 24.69 -0.49
C TYR A 4 -0.99 25.95 -1.04
N ASP A 5 -0.02 25.74 -1.94
CA ASP A 5 0.55 26.78 -2.79
C ASP A 5 -0.29 27.01 -4.05
N PHE A 6 -0.57 28.26 -4.36
CA PHE A 6 -1.29 28.70 -5.55
C PHE A 6 -0.46 29.69 -6.37
N ARG A 7 -0.62 29.65 -7.70
CA ARG A 7 -0.07 30.64 -8.63
C ARG A 7 -1.20 31.35 -9.36
N CYS A 8 -1.26 32.68 -9.22
CA CYS A 8 -2.25 33.48 -9.94
C CYS A 8 -1.99 33.45 -11.45
N ARG A 9 -3.03 33.16 -12.25
CA ARG A 9 -2.95 33.18 -13.72
C ARG A 9 -2.87 34.59 -14.30
N VAL A 10 -3.19 35.62 -13.51
CA VAL A 10 -3.22 37.03 -13.95
C VAL A 10 -1.92 37.75 -13.59
N CYS A 11 -1.57 37.82 -12.29
CA CYS A 11 -0.40 38.58 -11.84
C CYS A 11 0.86 37.72 -11.59
N GLY A 12 0.77 36.40 -11.74
CA GLY A 12 1.91 35.49 -11.53
C GLY A 12 2.35 35.30 -10.06
N ARG A 13 1.73 36.02 -9.10
CA ARG A 13 2.06 35.89 -7.68
C ARG A 13 1.77 34.49 -7.17
N THR A 14 2.71 33.96 -6.38
CA THR A 14 2.53 32.73 -5.61
C THR A 14 2.10 33.05 -4.18
N PHE A 15 1.16 32.30 -3.63
CA PHE A 15 0.68 32.49 -2.26
C PHE A 15 0.14 31.18 -1.66
N GLU A 16 0.17 31.10 -0.33
CA GLU A 16 -0.39 29.99 0.42
C GLU A 16 -1.84 30.30 0.83
N ALA A 17 -2.72 29.31 0.70
CA ALA A 17 -4.09 29.41 1.20
C ALA A 17 -4.63 28.06 1.65
N MET A 18 -5.48 28.07 2.68
CA MET A 18 -6.24 26.89 3.07
C MET A 18 -7.37 26.65 2.08
N ALA A 19 -7.46 25.43 1.54
CA ALA A 19 -8.53 25.07 0.61
C ALA A 19 -9.04 23.65 0.90
N PRO A 20 -10.27 23.31 0.51
CA PRO A 20 -10.76 21.94 0.61
C PRO A 20 -9.99 21.03 -0.38
N MET A 21 -9.90 19.73 -0.07
CA MET A 21 -9.11 18.77 -0.86
C MET A 21 -9.65 18.61 -2.28
N ASP A 22 -10.97 18.69 -2.44
CA ASP A 22 -11.73 18.62 -3.69
C ASP A 22 -11.83 19.97 -4.44
N GLY A 23 -11.35 21.07 -3.84
CA GLY A 23 -11.31 22.38 -4.51
C GLY A 23 -10.20 22.47 -5.55
N SER A 24 -10.44 23.13 -6.68
CA SER A 24 -9.49 23.25 -7.80
C SER A 24 -8.75 24.59 -7.87
N ASP A 25 -9.45 25.71 -7.63
CA ASP A 25 -8.93 27.06 -7.90
C ASP A 25 -9.01 27.97 -6.66
N GLY A 26 -7.98 28.80 -6.49
CA GLY A 26 -7.91 29.86 -5.47
C GLY A 26 -8.18 31.25 -6.06
N VAL A 27 -8.41 32.25 -5.19
CA VAL A 27 -8.58 33.65 -5.59
C VAL A 27 -7.38 34.45 -5.12
N CYS A 28 -6.72 35.16 -6.03
CA CYS A 28 -5.60 36.05 -5.71
C CYS A 28 -6.11 37.42 -5.24
N ALA A 29 -5.30 38.13 -4.45
CA ALA A 29 -5.57 39.51 -4.05
C ALA A 29 -5.74 40.50 -5.23
N CYS A 30 -5.23 40.18 -6.43
CA CYS A 30 -5.47 40.96 -7.63
C CYS A 30 -6.84 40.69 -8.30
N GLY A 31 -7.68 39.84 -7.70
CA GLY A 31 -8.97 39.39 -8.25
C GLY A 31 -8.87 38.27 -9.30
N GLY A 32 -7.66 37.86 -9.68
CA GLY A 32 -7.45 36.78 -10.66
C GLY A 32 -7.62 35.39 -10.06
N THR A 33 -8.05 34.42 -10.87
CA THR A 33 -8.04 33.01 -10.50
C THR A 33 -6.62 32.49 -10.38
N ALA A 34 -6.39 31.59 -9.44
CA ALA A 34 -5.10 31.00 -9.16
C ALA A 34 -5.18 29.48 -9.21
N GLU A 35 -4.22 28.87 -9.89
CA GLU A 35 -4.11 27.40 -9.97
C GLU A 35 -3.31 26.87 -8.79
N ARG A 36 -3.70 25.72 -8.27
CA ARG A 36 -2.93 25.00 -7.25
C ARG A 36 -1.64 24.44 -7.87
N LEU A 37 -0.48 24.78 -7.30
CA LEU A 37 0.83 24.36 -7.81
C LEU A 37 1.13 22.89 -7.53
N VAL A 38 0.87 22.45 -6.29
CA VAL A 38 0.98 21.06 -5.89
C VAL A 38 -0.41 20.57 -5.52
N SER A 39 -1.05 19.84 -6.44
CA SER A 39 -2.25 19.10 -6.10
C SER A 39 -1.86 17.75 -5.52
N VAL A 40 -2.58 17.32 -4.49
CA VAL A 40 -2.49 15.96 -3.91
C VAL A 40 -2.82 14.87 -4.96
N GLY A 41 -3.33 15.29 -6.13
CA GLY A 41 -4.07 14.50 -7.09
C GLY A 41 -3.33 13.43 -7.90
N LYS A 42 -2.08 13.08 -7.58
CA LYS A 42 -1.41 11.90 -8.20
C LYS A 42 -0.40 11.18 -7.32
N ALA A 43 0.22 11.87 -6.35
CA ALA A 43 1.29 11.29 -5.53
C ALA A 43 0.79 10.64 -4.23
N TYR A 44 -0.39 11.03 -3.75
CA TYR A 44 -0.96 10.45 -2.53
C TYR A 44 -1.99 9.39 -2.88
N ARG A 45 -1.56 8.13 -2.96
CA ARG A 45 -2.48 7.02 -2.76
C ARG A 45 -2.64 6.83 -1.25
N ALA A 46 -3.88 6.90 -0.75
CA ALA A 46 -4.16 6.52 0.64
C ALA A 46 -3.77 5.04 0.91
N ASP A 47 -3.79 4.25 -0.16
CA ASP A 47 -3.35 2.86 -0.20
C ASP A 47 -1.90 2.80 -0.67
N ALA A 48 -1.11 1.94 -0.03
CA ALA A 48 0.30 1.82 -0.40
C ALA A 48 0.44 1.06 -1.72
N ASP A 49 1.35 1.51 -2.61
CA ASP A 49 1.55 0.93 -3.94
C ASP A 49 1.87 -0.58 -3.91
N TRP A 50 2.40 -1.10 -2.80
CA TRP A 50 2.70 -2.52 -2.63
C TRP A 50 1.46 -3.40 -2.40
N ILE A 51 0.30 -2.84 -2.06
CA ILE A 51 -0.89 -3.64 -1.73
C ILE A 51 -1.34 -4.45 -2.96
N ASP A 52 -1.24 -3.88 -4.16
CA ASP A 52 -1.54 -4.58 -5.41
C ASP A 52 -0.69 -5.84 -5.59
N SER A 53 0.60 -5.80 -5.24
CA SER A 53 1.49 -6.96 -5.34
C SER A 53 1.11 -8.12 -4.42
N VAL A 54 0.38 -7.85 -3.33
CA VAL A 54 -0.11 -8.93 -2.46
C VAL A 54 -1.10 -9.79 -3.24
N THR A 55 -1.86 -9.19 -4.16
CA THR A 55 -2.85 -9.95 -4.93
C THR A 55 -2.19 -11.05 -5.78
N ASP A 56 -0.94 -10.92 -6.19
CA ASP A 56 -0.21 -11.91 -6.99
C ASP A 56 -0.05 -13.26 -6.28
N VAL A 57 -0.03 -13.25 -4.95
CA VAL A 57 0.18 -14.45 -4.12
C VAL A 57 -1.07 -14.92 -3.37
N VAL A 58 -2.19 -14.22 -3.52
CA VAL A 58 -3.48 -14.58 -2.91
C VAL A 58 -4.15 -15.68 -3.73
N ASP A 59 -4.72 -16.68 -3.05
CA ASP A 59 -5.51 -17.73 -3.68
C ASP A 59 -6.75 -17.15 -4.40
N LYS A 60 -6.72 -17.17 -5.73
CA LYS A 60 -7.78 -16.63 -6.59
C LYS A 60 -9.06 -17.46 -6.59
N ALA A 61 -8.98 -18.73 -6.19
CA ALA A 61 -10.12 -19.64 -6.12
C ALA A 61 -10.80 -19.64 -4.74
N SER A 62 -10.26 -18.90 -3.77
CA SER A 62 -10.78 -18.92 -2.41
C SER A 62 -12.26 -18.48 -2.35
N PRO A 63 -13.14 -19.27 -1.72
CA PRO A 63 -14.54 -18.90 -1.54
C PRO A 63 -14.74 -17.85 -0.43
N SER A 64 -13.69 -17.56 0.34
CA SER A 64 -13.74 -16.67 1.50
C SER A 64 -14.15 -15.24 1.14
N PRO A 65 -15.16 -14.65 1.81
CA PRO A 65 -15.63 -13.30 1.50
C PRO A 65 -14.55 -12.21 1.60
N HIS A 66 -13.66 -12.29 2.59
CA HIS A 66 -12.57 -11.32 2.77
C HIS A 66 -11.51 -11.43 1.67
N VAL A 67 -11.29 -12.62 1.11
CA VAL A 67 -10.37 -12.83 -0.02
C VAL A 67 -10.97 -12.28 -1.31
N ARG A 68 -12.23 -12.60 -1.59
CA ARG A 68 -12.93 -12.10 -2.78
C ARG A 68 -13.07 -10.58 -2.78
N ALA A 69 -13.35 -9.98 -1.61
CA ALA A 69 -13.41 -8.53 -1.47
C ALA A 69 -12.05 -7.87 -1.74
N PHE A 70 -10.96 -8.46 -1.23
CA PHE A 70 -9.61 -7.95 -1.46
C PHE A 70 -9.15 -8.07 -2.91
N LEU A 71 -9.49 -9.17 -3.59
CA LEU A 71 -9.18 -9.35 -5.02
C LEU A 71 -9.98 -8.43 -5.94
N ALA A 72 -11.20 -8.05 -5.55
CA ALA A 72 -12.04 -7.13 -6.32
C ALA A 72 -11.64 -5.65 -6.14
N ASP A 73 -11.22 -5.27 -4.92
CA ASP A 73 -10.78 -3.93 -4.57
C ASP A 73 -9.58 -4.01 -3.60
N PRO A 74 -8.33 -3.91 -4.09
CA PRO A 74 -7.11 -4.03 -3.29
C PRO A 74 -6.81 -2.76 -2.46
N SER A 75 -7.80 -2.24 -1.74
CA SER A 75 -7.65 -1.13 -0.82
C SER A 75 -7.02 -1.56 0.52
N ARG A 76 -6.43 -0.62 1.27
CA ARG A 76 -5.85 -0.87 2.61
C ARG A 76 -6.89 -1.36 3.61
N ALA A 77 -8.14 -0.95 3.46
CA ALA A 77 -9.26 -1.45 4.26
C ALA A 77 -9.50 -2.95 4.00
N ASN A 78 -9.55 -3.36 2.73
CA ASN A 78 -9.74 -4.75 2.36
C ASN A 78 -8.50 -5.61 2.67
N TYR A 79 -7.29 -5.07 2.49
CA TYR A 79 -6.05 -5.75 2.92
C TYR A 79 -6.06 -6.09 4.42
N ARG A 80 -6.46 -5.16 5.29
CA ARG A 80 -6.58 -5.41 6.74
C ARG A 80 -7.63 -6.46 7.08
N ARG A 81 -8.75 -6.48 6.35
CA ARG A 81 -9.80 -7.51 6.48
C ARG A 81 -9.28 -8.87 6.03
N PHE A 82 -8.57 -8.91 4.90
CA PHE A 82 -7.91 -10.09 4.37
C PHE A 82 -6.94 -10.70 5.40
N LEU A 83 -6.00 -9.90 5.93
CA LEU A 83 -5.06 -10.37 6.94
C LEU A 83 -5.77 -10.93 8.19
N ARG A 84 -6.83 -10.25 8.65
CA ARG A 84 -7.61 -10.70 9.81
C ARG A 84 -8.33 -12.01 9.54
N GLY A 85 -8.96 -12.15 8.38
CA GLY A 85 -9.71 -13.36 7.98
C GLY A 85 -8.79 -14.56 7.81
N GLU A 86 -7.62 -14.35 7.20
CA GLU A 86 -6.59 -15.37 7.01
C GLU A 86 -5.70 -15.58 8.26
N LYS A 87 -5.94 -14.81 9.33
CA LYS A 87 -5.16 -14.84 10.58
C LYS A 87 -3.66 -14.61 10.37
N ILE A 88 -3.32 -13.79 9.39
CA ILE A 88 -1.95 -13.40 9.05
C ILE A 88 -1.59 -12.16 9.86
N ARG A 89 -0.47 -12.21 10.57
CA ARG A 89 0.11 -11.02 11.21
C ARG A 89 0.87 -10.18 10.19
N PRO A 90 0.69 -8.85 10.14
CA PRO A 90 1.58 -7.97 9.41
C PRO A 90 3.05 -8.18 9.80
N MET A 91 3.92 -8.00 8.82
CA MET A 91 5.36 -7.89 9.07
C MET A 91 5.65 -6.47 9.54
N GLU A 92 6.28 -6.33 10.70
CA GLU A 92 6.63 -5.00 11.25
C GLU A 92 7.92 -4.46 10.62
N ALA A 93 8.14 -3.14 10.72
CA ALA A 93 9.36 -2.52 10.24
C ALA A 93 10.58 -3.13 10.94
N GLY A 94 11.55 -3.62 10.15
CA GLY A 94 12.75 -4.31 10.67
C GLY A 94 12.59 -5.82 10.78
N GLU A 95 11.39 -6.37 10.56
CA GLU A 95 11.24 -7.80 10.34
C GLU A 95 11.61 -8.12 8.89
N PHE A 96 12.72 -8.81 8.70
CA PHE A 96 13.07 -9.42 7.43
C PHE A 96 13.14 -10.92 7.62
N ARG A 97 12.40 -11.67 6.80
CA ARG A 97 12.69 -13.10 6.63
C ARG A 97 14.02 -13.18 5.90
N ARG A 98 15.08 -13.53 6.62
CA ARG A 98 16.30 -14.04 5.98
C ARG A 98 15.86 -15.19 5.06
N PRO A 99 16.19 -15.14 3.76
CA PRO A 99 16.03 -16.31 2.91
C PRO A 99 16.69 -17.48 3.63
N ALA A 100 15.97 -18.58 3.82
CA ALA A 100 16.58 -19.78 4.35
C ALA A 100 17.78 -20.08 3.44
N ALA A 101 18.99 -20.12 4.01
CA ALA A 101 20.15 -20.57 3.26
C ALA A 101 19.77 -21.94 2.67
N ARG A 102 19.83 -22.07 1.34
CA ARG A 102 19.65 -23.36 0.66
C ARG A 102 20.84 -24.25 1.03
N ASN A 103 20.78 -24.84 2.22
CA ASN A 103 21.79 -25.77 2.69
C ASN A 103 21.24 -27.18 2.48
N ASP A 104 21.19 -27.58 1.20
CA ASP A 104 20.56 -28.82 0.75
C ASP A 104 21.20 -30.06 1.41
N ALA A 105 22.47 -29.96 1.82
CA ALA A 105 23.16 -30.97 2.61
C ALA A 105 22.51 -31.18 4.00
N VAL A 106 22.25 -30.10 4.72
CA VAL A 106 21.60 -30.15 6.06
C VAL A 106 20.17 -30.68 5.94
N ARG A 107 19.44 -30.26 4.90
CA ARG A 107 18.08 -30.79 4.64
C ARG A 107 18.09 -32.29 4.37
N ARG A 108 19.07 -32.79 3.62
CA ARG A 108 19.23 -34.21 3.33
C ARG A 108 19.55 -35.00 4.60
N GLU A 109 20.53 -34.55 5.38
CA GLU A 109 20.91 -35.16 6.66
C GLU A 109 19.74 -35.25 7.64
N VAL A 110 18.98 -34.16 7.80
CA VAL A 110 17.81 -34.14 8.69
C VAL A 110 16.74 -35.12 8.21
N ARG A 111 16.50 -35.21 6.89
CA ARG A 111 15.55 -36.16 6.31
C ARG A 111 15.99 -37.61 6.53
N GLU A 112 17.26 -37.92 6.30
CA GLU A 112 17.82 -39.26 6.51
C GLU A 112 17.75 -39.68 7.97
N ARG A 113 18.04 -38.78 8.92
CA ARG A 113 17.86 -39.06 10.36
C ARG A 113 16.40 -39.29 10.73
N PHE A 114 15.48 -38.53 10.15
CA PHE A 114 14.04 -38.72 10.39
C PHE A 114 13.57 -40.08 9.87
N ILE A 115 14.01 -40.49 8.68
CA ILE A 115 13.75 -41.81 8.10
C ILE A 115 14.28 -42.90 9.02
N ALA A 116 15.56 -42.81 9.43
CA ALA A 116 16.20 -43.80 10.29
C ALA A 116 15.51 -43.94 11.66
N ARG A 117 14.99 -42.84 12.22
CA ARG A 117 14.31 -42.83 13.52
C ARG A 117 12.89 -43.40 13.47
N ASN A 118 12.19 -43.25 12.34
CA ASN A 118 10.77 -43.60 12.23
C ASN A 118 10.50 -44.84 11.36
N GLY A 119 11.54 -45.46 10.78
CA GLY A 119 11.41 -46.71 10.02
C GLY A 119 10.61 -46.58 8.72
N LEU A 120 10.70 -45.43 8.06
CA LEU A 120 10.02 -45.12 6.80
C LEU A 120 10.87 -45.47 5.57
#